data_AF-A0A8T3SC18-F1
#
_entry.id   AF-A0A8T3SC18-F1
#
_cell.length_a   1.000
_cell.length_b   1.000
_cell.length_c   1.000
_cell.angle_alpha   90.00
_cell.angle_beta   90.00
_cell.angle_gamma   90.00
#
_symmetry.space_group_name_H-M   'P 1'
#
loop_
_entity.id
_entity.type
_entity.pdbx_description
1 polymer ?
#
loop_
_entity_poly.entity_id
_entity_poly.type
_entity_poly.pdbx_seq_one_letter_code
_entity_poly.pdbx_strand_id
1 'polypeptide(L)'
;MRPPRCRRGPVRRYGFGDLVLHLGAAGLSNWQILLDDPFSWEALLISLNVVLYVPLGLLVLVGWRSGLKVAFGVCLGLSVAVETVQWAAFQRVAALDDVLINVAGGVIGIILGALFLRVLGVRGWVRGEPDPKLEVS
;
A
#
# COMPACT_ATOMS: atom_id res chain seq x y z
N MET A 1 -37.98 8.42 -47.34
CA MET A 1 -36.84 7.65 -46.79
C MET A 1 -36.03 8.57 -45.87
N ARG A 2 -35.85 8.22 -44.58
CA ARG A 2 -34.97 8.95 -43.66
C ARG A 2 -33.60 8.26 -43.62
N PRO A 3 -32.47 9.00 -43.62
CA PRO A 3 -31.16 8.38 -43.62
C PRO A 3 -30.90 7.65 -42.28
N PRO A 4 -30.09 6.57 -42.29
CA PRO A 4 -29.77 5.83 -41.07
C PRO A 4 -28.94 6.71 -40.13
N ARG A 5 -29.40 6.84 -38.87
CA ARG A 5 -28.61 7.49 -37.82
C ARG A 5 -27.39 6.62 -37.53
N CYS A 6 -26.19 7.13 -37.81
CA CYS A 6 -24.95 6.59 -37.26
C CYS A 6 -25.07 6.56 -35.73
N ARG A 7 -25.28 5.36 -35.16
CA ARG A 7 -25.05 5.12 -33.74
C ARG A 7 -23.55 5.33 -33.50
N ARG A 8 -23.17 6.50 -32.98
CA ARG A 8 -21.86 6.66 -32.34
C ARG A 8 -21.80 5.61 -31.23
N GLY A 9 -20.97 4.57 -31.41
CA GLY A 9 -20.65 3.63 -30.34
C GLY A 9 -20.10 4.40 -29.12
N PRO A 10 -20.19 3.84 -27.91
CA PRO A 10 -19.66 4.48 -26.73
C PRO A 10 -18.18 4.79 -26.97
N VAL A 11 -17.83 6.07 -26.83
CA VAL A 11 -16.46 6.54 -26.94
C VAL A 11 -15.69 5.84 -25.82
N ARG A 12 -14.93 4.78 -26.15
CA ARG A 12 -13.93 4.24 -25.23
C ARG A 12 -12.85 5.30 -25.09
N ARG A 13 -12.96 6.12 -24.03
CA ARG A 13 -11.85 6.95 -23.57
C ARG A 13 -10.76 6.00 -23.10
N TYR A 14 -9.71 5.85 -23.91
CA TYR A 14 -8.42 5.40 -23.41
C TYR A 14 -7.75 6.62 -22.78
N GLY A 15 -7.91 6.75 -21.47
CA GLY A 15 -7.36 7.82 -20.64
C GLY A 15 -7.56 7.40 -19.20
N PHE A 16 -6.67 7.84 -18.31
CA PHE A 16 -6.78 7.74 -16.84
C PHE A 16 -8.20 7.40 -16.39
N GLY A 17 -8.39 6.23 -15.75
CA GLY A 17 -9.73 5.75 -15.37
C GLY A 17 -10.51 6.83 -14.61
N ASP A 18 -11.83 6.70 -14.49
CA ASP A 18 -12.57 7.66 -13.67
C ASP A 18 -12.01 7.63 -12.24
N LEU A 19 -11.40 8.75 -11.80
CA LEU A 19 -10.88 8.91 -10.46
C LEU A 19 -12.06 9.15 -9.52
N VAL A 20 -12.78 8.09 -9.20
CA VAL A 20 -13.83 8.11 -8.19
C VAL A 20 -13.26 7.46 -6.95
N LEU A 21 -12.93 8.27 -5.95
CA LEU A 21 -12.52 7.81 -4.63
C LEU A 21 -13.72 7.14 -3.96
N HIS A 22 -13.84 5.83 -4.11
CA HIS A 22 -14.83 5.05 -3.38
C HIS A 22 -14.20 4.52 -2.09
N LEU A 23 -14.68 5.01 -0.95
CA LEU A 23 -14.59 4.27 0.31
C LEU A 23 -15.60 3.12 0.25
N GLY A 24 -15.16 1.91 0.56
CA GLY A 24 -16.01 0.72 0.61
C GLY A 24 -16.28 0.06 -0.75
N ALA A 25 -15.35 0.17 -1.71
CA ALA A 25 -15.44 -0.54 -3.00
C ALA A 25 -14.30 -1.52 -3.25
N ALA A 26 -13.42 -1.78 -2.25
CA ALA A 26 -12.29 -2.70 -2.41
C ALA A 26 -12.01 -3.55 -1.17
N GLY A 27 -10.75 -3.82 -0.83
CA GLY A 27 -10.37 -4.89 0.10
C GLY A 27 -11.00 -4.79 1.49
N LEU A 28 -11.26 -3.57 1.97
CA LEU A 28 -11.84 -3.32 3.31
C LEU A 28 -13.36 -3.45 3.34
N SER A 29 -14.08 -3.29 2.22
CA SER A 29 -15.51 -3.64 2.15
C SER A 29 -15.73 -5.14 1.96
N ASN A 30 -14.79 -5.81 1.30
CA ASN A 30 -14.89 -7.23 0.95
C ASN A 30 -14.09 -8.14 1.90
N TRP A 31 -13.70 -7.66 3.08
CA TRP A 31 -12.88 -8.43 4.03
C TRP A 31 -13.50 -9.76 4.45
N GLN A 32 -14.82 -9.89 4.37
CA GLN A 32 -15.58 -11.12 4.65
C GLN A 32 -15.13 -12.29 3.76
N ILE A 33 -14.68 -12.02 2.53
CA ILE A 33 -14.11 -13.03 1.63
C ILE A 33 -12.90 -13.75 2.26
N LEU A 34 -12.13 -13.08 3.13
CA LEU A 34 -11.03 -13.73 3.85
C LEU A 34 -11.53 -14.84 4.80
N LEU A 35 -12.76 -14.73 5.29
CA LEU A 35 -13.38 -15.73 6.17
C LEU A 35 -14.21 -16.75 5.37
N ASP A 36 -14.94 -16.28 4.36
CA ASP A 36 -15.89 -17.09 3.60
C ASP A 36 -15.20 -17.97 2.55
N ASP A 37 -14.19 -17.44 1.85
CA ASP A 37 -13.37 -18.18 0.89
C ASP A 37 -11.90 -17.70 0.89
N PRO A 38 -11.10 -18.14 1.87
CA PRO A 38 -9.72 -17.69 2.06
C PRO A 38 -8.78 -18.08 0.90
N PHE A 39 -9.18 -19.02 0.06
CA PHE A 39 -8.37 -19.49 -1.08
C PHE A 39 -8.80 -18.83 -2.41
N SER A 40 -9.76 -17.91 -2.37
CA SER A 40 -10.14 -17.12 -3.54
C SER A 40 -9.00 -16.21 -4.01
N TRP A 41 -9.03 -15.86 -5.29
CA TRP A 41 -8.06 -14.93 -5.87
C TRP A 41 -8.13 -13.53 -5.21
N GLU A 42 -9.32 -13.10 -4.81
CA GLU A 42 -9.53 -11.82 -4.13
C GLU A 42 -8.94 -11.83 -2.72
N ALA A 43 -9.16 -12.90 -1.95
CA ALA A 43 -8.54 -13.10 -0.65
C ALA A 43 -7.01 -13.10 -0.76
N LEU A 44 -6.46 -13.75 -1.79
CA LEU A 44 -5.03 -13.76 -2.05
C LEU A 44 -4.50 -12.35 -2.35
N LEU A 45 -5.17 -11.57 -3.20
CA LEU A 45 -4.76 -10.21 -3.54
C LEU A 45 -4.78 -9.28 -2.30
N ILE A 46 -5.83 -9.35 -1.49
CA ILE A 46 -5.96 -8.56 -0.24
C ILE A 46 -4.85 -8.96 0.75
N SER A 47 -4.59 -10.26 0.89
CA SER A 47 -3.56 -10.78 1.80
C SER A 47 -2.16 -10.41 1.34
N LEU A 48 -1.85 -10.52 0.05
CA LEU A 48 -0.55 -10.14 -0.51
C LEU A 48 -0.26 -8.66 -0.30
N ASN A 49 -1.26 -7.80 -0.44
CA ASN A 49 -1.16 -6.37 -0.14
C ASN A 49 -0.69 -6.12 1.30
N VAL A 50 -1.23 -6.82 2.30
CA VAL A 50 -0.75 -6.72 3.69
C VAL A 50 0.63 -7.35 3.86
N VAL A 51 0.79 -8.59 3.39
CA VAL A 51 1.99 -9.43 3.61
C VAL A 51 3.23 -8.81 2.96
N LEU A 52 3.10 -8.08 1.85
CA LEU A 52 4.22 -7.40 1.20
C LEU A 52 4.67 -6.14 1.96
N TYR A 53 3.74 -5.44 2.62
CA TYR A 53 4.07 -4.21 3.33
C TYR A 53 4.68 -4.45 4.72
N VAL A 54 4.42 -5.60 5.36
CA VAL A 54 5.08 -6.00 6.62
C VAL A 54 6.62 -6.06 6.49
N PRO A 55 7.21 -6.84 5.57
CA PRO A 55 8.65 -6.89 5.40
C PRO A 55 9.21 -5.55 4.90
N LEU A 56 8.44 -4.78 4.12
CA LEU A 56 8.85 -3.45 3.71
C LEU A 56 9.01 -2.50 4.91
N GLY A 57 8.02 -2.40 5.78
CA GLY A 57 8.08 -1.55 6.98
C GLY A 57 9.24 -1.94 7.91
N LEU A 58 9.49 -3.25 8.06
CA LEU A 58 10.63 -3.77 8.80
C LEU A 58 11.96 -3.41 8.13
N LEU A 59 12.09 -3.63 6.82
CA LEU A 59 13.31 -3.37 6.05
C LEU A 59 13.67 -1.90 6.06
N VAL A 60 12.70 -1.00 5.91
CA VAL A 60 12.94 0.44 5.92
C VAL A 60 13.39 0.88 7.32
N LEU A 61 12.76 0.38 8.38
CA LEU A 61 13.15 0.76 9.74
C LEU A 61 14.52 0.18 10.14
N VAL A 62 14.73 -1.12 9.94
CA VAL A 62 15.91 -1.85 10.43
C VAL A 62 17.04 -1.84 9.41
N GLY A 63 16.75 -2.17 8.15
CA GLY A 63 17.73 -2.30 7.08
C GLY A 63 18.26 -0.95 6.58
N TRP A 64 17.37 0.03 6.38
CA TRP A 64 17.78 1.40 6.00
C TRP A 64 18.07 2.30 7.19
N ARG A 65 17.99 1.77 8.42
CA ARG A 65 18.45 2.49 9.60
C ARG A 65 17.70 3.82 9.80
N SER A 66 16.44 3.83 9.39
CA SER A 66 15.64 5.04 9.32
C SER A 66 14.84 5.27 10.60
N GLY A 67 14.32 6.48 10.78
CA GLY A 67 13.38 6.77 11.87
C GLY A 67 11.95 6.33 11.52
N LEU A 68 11.09 6.20 12.54
CA LEU A 68 9.68 5.80 12.39
C LEU A 68 8.91 6.63 11.35
N LYS A 69 9.16 7.95 11.30
CA LYS A 69 8.49 8.87 10.36
C LYS A 69 8.83 8.55 8.90
N VAL A 70 10.10 8.21 8.64
CA VAL A 70 10.57 7.86 7.31
C VAL A 70 9.98 6.52 6.89
N ALA A 71 10.03 5.51 7.76
CA ALA A 71 9.43 4.21 7.49
C ALA A 71 7.93 4.30 7.19
N PHE A 72 7.19 5.05 7.99
CA PHE A 72 5.77 5.30 7.74
C PHE A 72 5.53 6.05 6.42
N GLY A 73 6.28 7.13 6.17
CA GLY A 73 6.16 7.93 4.95
C GLY A 73 6.46 7.12 3.68
N VAL A 74 7.44 6.22 3.72
CA VAL A 74 7.74 5.31 2.61
C VAL A 74 6.60 4.32 2.37
N CYS A 75 6.06 3.70 3.44
CA CYS A 75 4.93 2.78 3.30
C CYS A 75 3.70 3.49 2.72
N LEU A 76 3.36 4.67 3.23
CA LEU A 76 2.24 5.47 2.72
C LEU A 76 2.46 5.91 1.27
N GLY A 77 3.63 6.47 0.97
CA GLY A 77 3.97 6.97 -0.36
C GLY A 77 3.98 5.86 -1.41
N LEU A 78 4.56 4.70 -1.09
CA LEU A 78 4.56 3.55 -1.98
C LEU A 78 3.14 3.03 -2.20
N SER A 79 2.32 2.99 -1.15
CA SER A 79 0.93 2.53 -1.29
C SER A 79 0.11 3.44 -2.20
N VAL A 80 0.25 4.75 -2.06
CA VAL A 80 -0.40 5.71 -2.97
C VAL A 80 0.15 5.57 -4.39
N ALA A 81 1.45 5.35 -4.55
CA ALA A 81 2.07 5.17 -5.87
C ALA A 81 1.56 3.91 -6.57
N VAL A 82 1.47 2.78 -5.86
CA VAL A 82 0.94 1.52 -6.40
C VAL A 82 -0.52 1.70 -6.83
N GLU A 83 -1.36 2.31 -5.99
CA GLU A 83 -2.75 2.59 -6.33
C GLU A 83 -2.87 3.50 -7.57
N THR A 84 -2.02 4.52 -7.63
CA THR A 84 -1.95 5.45 -8.78
C THR A 84 -1.56 4.73 -10.05
N VAL A 85 -0.60 3.81 -10.00
CA VAL A 85 -0.19 2.98 -11.15
C VAL A 85 -1.32 2.03 -11.55
N GLN A 86 -2.01 1.41 -10.60
CA GLN A 86 -3.15 0.53 -10.87
C GLN A 86 -4.30 1.26 -11.56
N TRP A 87 -4.60 2.47 -11.09
CA TRP A 87 -5.57 3.35 -11.72
C TRP A 87 -5.16 3.78 -13.12
N ALA A 88 -3.92 4.25 -13.29
CA ALA A 88 -3.43 4.80 -14.55
C ALA A 88 -3.22 3.71 -15.63
N ALA A 89 -2.54 2.62 -15.27
CA ALA A 89 -2.08 1.60 -16.22
C ALA A 89 -3.07 0.46 -16.42
N PHE A 90 -3.85 0.11 -15.40
CA PHE A 90 -4.76 -1.05 -15.43
C PHE A 90 -6.23 -0.65 -15.46
N GLN A 91 -6.55 0.66 -15.52
CA GLN A 91 -7.92 1.19 -15.58
C GLN A 91 -8.80 0.65 -14.44
N ARG A 92 -8.18 0.39 -13.28
CA ARG A 92 -8.88 -0.02 -12.06
C ARG A 92 -9.43 1.21 -11.35
N VAL A 93 -10.51 1.03 -10.60
CA VAL A 93 -11.03 2.06 -9.70
C VAL A 93 -10.02 2.22 -8.57
N ALA A 94 -9.58 3.47 -8.35
CA ALA A 94 -8.68 3.77 -7.24
C ALA A 94 -9.43 3.65 -5.91
N ALA A 95 -9.02 2.71 -5.06
CA ALA A 95 -9.67 2.46 -3.79
C ALA A 95 -8.80 2.89 -2.61
N LEU A 96 -9.33 3.83 -1.81
CA LEU A 96 -8.66 4.27 -0.59
C LEU A 96 -8.46 3.12 0.40
N ASP A 97 -9.39 2.16 0.38
CA ASP A 97 -9.38 0.94 1.19
C ASP A 97 -8.08 0.12 1.01
N ASP A 98 -7.59 0.01 -0.23
CA ASP A 98 -6.39 -0.75 -0.55
C ASP A 98 -5.14 -0.03 -0.04
N VAL A 99 -5.15 1.31 -0.09
CA VAL A 99 -4.10 2.13 0.52
C VAL A 99 -4.04 1.93 2.02
N LEU A 100 -5.20 1.92 2.69
CA LEU A 100 -5.27 1.72 4.14
C LEU A 100 -4.78 0.33 4.56
N ILE A 101 -5.14 -0.72 3.82
CA ILE A 101 -4.71 -2.10 4.06
C ILE A 101 -3.19 -2.25 3.93
N ASN A 102 -2.61 -1.69 2.87
CA ASN A 102 -1.16 -1.69 2.67
C ASN A 102 -0.43 -0.94 3.80
N VAL A 103 -0.91 0.25 4.15
CA VAL A 103 -0.33 1.06 5.24
C VAL A 103 -0.44 0.32 6.57
N ALA A 104 -1.53 -0.40 6.83
CA ALA A 104 -1.68 -1.23 8.03
C ALA A 104 -0.61 -2.34 8.09
N GLY A 105 -0.36 -3.03 6.97
CA GLY A 105 0.76 -3.98 6.86
C GLY A 105 2.11 -3.34 7.15
N GLY A 106 2.35 -2.14 6.62
CA GLY A 106 3.57 -1.36 6.85
C GLY A 106 3.76 -1.00 8.32
N VAL A 107 2.69 -0.57 9.00
CA VAL A 107 2.69 -0.27 10.44
C VAL A 107 3.01 -1.51 11.26
N ILE A 108 2.44 -2.68 10.93
CA ILE A 108 2.78 -3.95 11.59
C ILE A 108 4.27 -4.24 11.44
N GLY A 109 4.83 -4.09 10.23
CA GLY A 109 6.25 -4.23 9.95
C GLY A 109 7.14 -3.29 10.78
N ILE A 110 6.76 -2.03 10.88
CA ILE A 110 7.44 -1.01 11.70
C ILE A 110 7.42 -1.40 13.18
N ILE A 111 6.28 -1.86 13.70
CA ILE A 111 6.15 -2.31 15.09
C ILE A 111 7.08 -3.50 15.34
N LEU A 112 7.07 -4.50 14.47
CA LEU A 112 7.95 -5.67 14.58
C LEU A 112 9.43 -5.27 14.53
N GLY A 113 9.81 -4.38 13.62
CA GLY A 113 11.17 -3.85 13.53
C GLY A 113 11.59 -3.06 14.78
N ALA A 114 10.69 -2.23 15.34
CA ALA A 114 10.96 -1.48 16.56
C ALA A 114 11.12 -2.40 17.78
N LEU A 115 10.29 -3.45 17.88
CA LEU A 115 10.42 -4.49 18.90
C LEU A 115 11.74 -5.24 18.75
N PHE A 116 12.12 -5.62 17.53
CA PHE A 116 13.39 -6.27 17.25
C PHE A 116 14.59 -5.42 17.69
N LEU A 117 14.62 -4.14 17.31
CA LEU A 117 15.69 -3.22 17.74
C LEU A 117 15.72 -3.00 19.25
N ARG A 118 14.55 -2.98 19.90
CA ARG A 118 14.43 -2.89 21.35
C ARG A 118 15.03 -4.11 22.04
N VAL A 119 14.77 -5.32 21.53
CA VAL A 119 15.35 -6.58 22.04
C VAL A 119 16.87 -6.58 21.89
N LEU A 120 17.40 -5.99 20.81
CA LEU A 120 18.84 -5.83 20.59
C LEU A 120 19.48 -4.66 21.37
N GLY A 121 18.71 -3.87 22.12
CA GLY A 121 19.23 -2.73 22.90
C GLY A 121 19.58 -1.49 22.08
N VAL A 122 19.18 -1.41 20.80
CA VAL A 122 19.47 -0.27 19.91
C VAL A 122 18.39 0.80 20.08
N ARG A 123 18.68 1.84 20.88
CA ARG A 123 17.71 2.91 21.21
C ARG A 123 17.77 4.15 20.30
N GLY A 124 18.93 4.44 19.71
CA GLY A 124 19.14 5.67 18.92
C GLY A 124 18.42 5.68 17.57
N TRP A 125 18.35 4.53 16.88
CA TRP A 125 17.77 4.45 15.52
C TRP A 125 16.32 4.85 15.43
N VAL A 126 15.50 4.36 16.36
CA VAL A 126 14.04 4.51 16.27
C VAL A 126 13.65 5.99 16.29
N ARG A 127 14.44 6.83 16.98
CA ARG A 127 14.22 8.27 17.08
C ARG A 127 14.76 9.06 15.90
N GLY A 128 15.48 8.41 14.97
CA GLY A 128 16.16 9.10 13.87
C GLY A 128 17.32 9.98 14.36
N GLU A 129 17.86 9.69 15.54
CA GLU A 129 19.06 10.36 16.05
C GLU A 129 20.30 9.72 15.39
N PRO A 130 21.25 10.52 14.87
CA PRO A 130 22.50 9.98 14.33
C PRO A 130 23.25 9.21 15.42
N ASP A 131 23.79 8.04 15.07
CA ASP A 131 24.54 7.20 16.01
C ASP A 131 25.91 7.85 16.28
N PRO A 132 26.19 8.31 17.51
CA PRO A 132 27.43 9.00 17.84
C PRO A 132 28.68 8.14 17.65
N LYS A 133 28.54 6.81 17.47
CA LYS A 133 29.67 5.90 17.26
C LYS A 133 30.18 5.85 15.82
N LEU A 134 29.46 6.44 14.85
CA LEU A 134 29.84 6.42 13.44
C LEU A 134 30.53 7.72 12.97
N GLU A 135 30.61 8.75 13.80
CA GLU A 135 31.29 10.02 13.47
C GLU A 135 32.80 10.03 13.81
N VAL A 136 33.34 8.96 14.38
CA VAL A 136 34.73 8.90 14.86
C VAL A 136 35.56 7.81 14.17
N SER A 137 35.28 7.47 12.91
CA SER A 137 36.11 6.53 12.11
C SER A 137 36.40 7.06 10.72
#